data_AF-A0A5B2Z7B9-F1
#
_entry.id   AF-A0A5B2Z7B9-F1
#
_cell.length_a   1.000
_cell.length_b   1.000
_cell.length_c   1.000
_cell.angle_alpha   90.00
_cell.angle_beta   90.00
_cell.angle_gamma   90.00
#
_symmetry.space_group_name_H-M   'P 1'
#
loop_
_entity.id
_entity.type
_entity.pdbx_description
1 polymer ?
#
loop_
_entity_poly.entity_id
_entity_poly.type
_entity_poly.pdbx_seq_one_letter_code
_entity_poly.pdbx_strand_id
1 'polypeptide(L)'
;MEYNPINKYAYVADLYSHDVSVINSATNKVVKTIDVGDWPYDLEYSPGNNRMYVANSGSDTVSVISSSTIIIGPAADAGPNLTVDSGSLVRLDGSSSNSSSNSSEDSLTYKWTQTGGPRVTLNDQASPNPTFTAPRTAEQSEITFSLLVTDEEGNTSEPDEVKITVNPLRINTSENDESRTLGDEITGILRNPLNVTNSIDSADRLRDILSDNN
;
A
#
# COMPACT_ATOMS: atom_id res chain seq x y z
N MET A 1 26.80 -8.28 -19.17
CA MET A 1 25.47 -8.51 -18.56
C MET A 1 24.80 -9.58 -19.39
N GLU A 2 24.16 -10.54 -18.74
CA GLU A 2 23.44 -11.64 -19.41
C GLU A 2 22.06 -11.82 -18.77
N TYR A 3 21.04 -12.19 -19.56
CA TYR A 3 19.67 -12.35 -19.07
C TYR A 3 19.28 -13.82 -19.04
N ASN A 4 18.76 -14.28 -17.89
CA ASN A 4 18.15 -15.59 -17.80
C ASN A 4 16.63 -15.47 -17.99
N PRO A 5 16.06 -15.91 -19.13
CA PRO A 5 14.63 -15.81 -19.40
C PRO A 5 13.76 -16.76 -18.55
N ILE A 6 14.34 -17.79 -17.93
CA ILE A 6 13.61 -18.71 -17.05
C ILE A 6 13.28 -18.02 -15.73
N ASN A 7 14.25 -17.33 -15.12
CA ASN A 7 14.04 -16.64 -13.84
C ASN A 7 13.79 -15.13 -13.97
N LYS A 8 13.86 -14.59 -15.19
CA LYS A 8 13.69 -13.18 -15.52
C LYS A 8 14.65 -12.24 -14.78
N TYR A 9 15.87 -12.70 -14.53
CA TYR A 9 16.92 -11.88 -13.93
C TYR A 9 18.02 -11.54 -14.91
N ALA A 10 18.51 -10.30 -14.78
CA ALA A 10 19.74 -9.86 -15.41
C ALA A 10 20.90 -10.10 -14.44
N TYR A 11 22.00 -10.61 -14.98
CA TYR A 11 23.24 -10.87 -14.26
C TYR A 11 24.29 -9.92 -14.79
N VAL A 12 24.97 -9.21 -13.91
CA VAL A 12 25.99 -8.22 -14.25
C VAL A 12 27.28 -8.62 -13.57
N ALA A 13 28.34 -8.79 -14.34
CA ALA A 13 29.68 -9.05 -13.83
C ALA A 13 30.29 -7.73 -13.38
N ASP A 14 30.60 -7.63 -12.10
CA ASP A 14 31.14 -6.42 -11.49
C ASP A 14 32.66 -6.58 -11.33
N LEU A 15 33.37 -6.29 -12.44
CA LEU A 15 34.79 -6.57 -12.65
C LEU A 15 35.69 -6.28 -11.44
N TYR A 16 35.53 -5.13 -10.78
CA TYR A 16 36.39 -4.71 -9.67
C TYR A 16 35.85 -5.10 -8.29
N SER A 17 34.61 -5.57 -8.21
CA SER A 17 33.97 -6.03 -6.98
C SER A 17 34.19 -7.52 -6.73
N HIS A 18 34.66 -8.27 -7.75
CA HIS A 18 34.88 -9.72 -7.68
C HIS A 18 33.57 -10.52 -7.48
N ASP A 19 32.45 -9.93 -7.91
CA ASP A 19 31.12 -10.49 -7.75
C ASP A 19 30.25 -10.34 -9.01
N VAL A 20 29.08 -10.97 -8.96
CA VAL A 20 28.01 -10.82 -9.95
C VAL A 20 26.76 -10.28 -9.25
N SER A 21 26.29 -9.12 -9.68
CA SER A 21 24.98 -8.58 -9.31
C SER A 21 23.85 -9.29 -10.05
N VAL A 22 22.86 -9.79 -9.31
CA VAL A 22 21.60 -10.32 -9.83
C VAL A 22 20.54 -9.24 -9.69
N ILE A 23 19.90 -8.89 -10.79
CA ILE A 23 18.94 -7.78 -10.90
C ILE A 23 17.59 -8.35 -11.31
N ASN A 24 16.55 -7.98 -10.55
CA ASN A 24 15.17 -8.24 -10.95
C ASN A 24 14.81 -7.36 -12.15
N SER A 25 14.52 -7.96 -13.32
CA SER A 25 14.30 -7.17 -14.55
C SER A 25 12.97 -6.41 -14.56
N ALA A 26 12.01 -6.76 -13.69
CA ALA A 26 10.75 -6.03 -13.57
C ALA A 26 10.89 -4.78 -12.68
N THR A 27 11.66 -4.87 -11.59
CA THR A 27 11.80 -3.77 -10.62
C THR A 27 13.09 -2.98 -10.78
N ASN A 28 14.05 -3.47 -11.57
CA ASN A 28 15.41 -2.95 -11.74
C ASN A 28 16.19 -2.81 -10.41
N LYS A 29 15.86 -3.65 -9.42
CA LYS A 29 16.56 -3.69 -8.14
C LYS A 29 17.56 -4.84 -8.11
N VAL A 30 18.76 -4.57 -7.55
CA VAL A 30 19.71 -5.62 -7.18
C VAL A 30 19.09 -6.43 -6.04
N VAL A 31 18.99 -7.73 -6.23
CA VAL A 31 18.32 -8.67 -5.33
C VAL A 31 19.28 -9.65 -4.69
N LYS A 32 20.46 -9.84 -5.29
CA LYS A 32 21.53 -10.67 -4.74
C LYS A 32 22.87 -10.28 -5.35
N THR A 33 23.92 -10.40 -4.56
CA THR A 33 25.32 -10.37 -5.03
C THR A 33 25.92 -11.74 -4.79
N ILE A 34 26.66 -12.26 -5.78
CA ILE A 34 27.26 -13.58 -5.73
C ILE A 34 28.77 -13.44 -5.93
N ASP A 35 29.53 -13.76 -4.89
CA ASP A 35 31.00 -13.80 -4.97
C ASP A 35 31.43 -14.80 -6.03
N VAL A 36 32.37 -14.38 -6.88
CA VAL A 36 32.98 -15.21 -7.93
C VAL A 36 34.50 -15.06 -7.86
N GLY A 37 35.22 -15.39 -8.95
CA GLY A 37 36.66 -15.21 -9.02
C GLY A 37 37.05 -13.77 -9.36
N ASP A 38 38.35 -13.55 -9.54
CA ASP A 38 38.88 -12.21 -9.80
C ASP A 38 38.59 -11.73 -11.22
N TRP A 39 38.24 -10.46 -11.33
CA TRP A 39 37.91 -9.79 -12.60
C TRP A 39 36.93 -10.60 -13.45
N PRO A 40 35.69 -10.81 -12.96
CA PRO A 40 34.64 -11.42 -13.76
C PRO A 40 34.37 -10.53 -14.97
N TYR A 41 34.46 -11.10 -16.16
CA TYR A 41 34.44 -10.34 -17.41
C TYR A 41 33.24 -10.68 -18.28
N ASP A 42 33.02 -11.97 -18.51
CA ASP A 42 31.98 -12.47 -19.42
C ASP A 42 31.00 -13.40 -18.70
N LEU A 43 29.76 -13.41 -19.17
CA LEU A 43 28.65 -14.15 -18.62
C LEU A 43 27.93 -14.87 -19.76
N GLU A 44 27.74 -16.19 -19.63
CA GLU A 44 26.99 -16.97 -20.60
C GLU A 44 25.89 -17.79 -19.90
N TYR A 45 24.66 -17.67 -20.40
CA TYR A 45 23.52 -18.44 -19.90
C TYR A 45 23.34 -19.73 -20.70
N SER A 46 23.36 -20.88 -20.02
CA SER A 46 23.02 -22.17 -20.62
C SER A 46 21.59 -22.58 -20.29
N PRO A 47 20.62 -22.44 -21.21
CA PRO A 47 19.23 -22.82 -20.97
C PRO A 47 19.07 -24.34 -20.76
N GLY A 48 19.96 -25.16 -21.32
CA GLY A 48 19.87 -26.62 -21.23
C GLY A 48 20.05 -27.19 -19.82
N ASN A 49 20.69 -26.43 -18.91
CA ASN A 49 20.88 -26.84 -17.52
C ASN A 49 20.57 -25.73 -16.50
N ASN A 50 20.01 -24.60 -16.96
CA ASN A 50 19.67 -23.43 -16.16
C ASN A 50 20.84 -22.90 -15.30
N ARG A 51 22.03 -22.77 -15.90
CA ARG A 51 23.24 -22.26 -15.23
C ARG A 51 23.79 -21.04 -15.95
N MET A 52 24.31 -20.11 -15.16
CA MET A 52 25.16 -19.01 -15.64
C MET A 52 26.62 -19.40 -15.45
N TYR A 53 27.44 -19.18 -16.47
CA TYR A 53 28.88 -19.39 -16.45
C TYR A 53 29.57 -18.02 -16.45
N VAL A 54 30.52 -17.82 -15.55
CA VAL A 54 31.24 -16.57 -15.38
C VAL A 54 32.72 -16.79 -15.67
N ALA A 55 33.27 -16.09 -16.65
CA ALA A 55 34.70 -16.12 -16.92
C ALA A 55 35.42 -15.14 -15.99
N ASN A 56 36.25 -15.66 -15.07
CA ASN A 56 37.03 -14.86 -14.13
C ASN A 56 38.44 -14.65 -14.67
N SER A 57 38.65 -13.55 -15.39
CA SER A 57 39.88 -13.28 -16.14
C SER A 57 41.11 -12.99 -15.26
N GLY A 58 40.90 -12.56 -14.02
CA GLY A 58 41.97 -12.24 -13.08
C GLY A 58 42.46 -13.44 -12.28
N SER A 59 41.60 -14.45 -12.10
CA SER A 59 41.94 -15.65 -11.32
C SER A 59 42.14 -16.91 -12.16
N ASP A 60 42.05 -16.82 -13.50
CA ASP A 60 42.15 -17.96 -14.42
C ASP A 60 41.13 -19.10 -14.11
N THR A 61 39.92 -18.75 -13.69
CA THR A 61 38.86 -19.71 -13.34
C THR A 61 37.53 -19.43 -14.03
N VAL A 62 36.62 -20.41 -13.99
CA VAL A 62 35.22 -20.24 -14.38
C VAL A 62 34.34 -20.54 -13.17
N SER A 63 33.48 -19.58 -12.82
CA SER A 63 32.43 -19.79 -11.80
C SER A 63 31.15 -20.29 -12.45
N VAL A 64 30.44 -21.18 -11.75
CA VAL A 64 29.15 -21.71 -12.21
C VAL A 64 28.08 -21.34 -11.19
N ILE A 65 27.12 -20.53 -11.62
CA ILE A 65 26.00 -20.09 -10.80
C ILE A 65 24.77 -20.91 -11.19
N SER A 66 24.26 -21.72 -10.25
CA SER A 66 23.00 -22.45 -10.44
C SER A 66 21.84 -21.48 -10.34
N SER A 67 21.15 -21.22 -11.44
CA SER A 67 20.05 -20.23 -11.43
C SER A 67 18.82 -20.74 -10.69
N SER A 68 18.71 -22.06 -10.47
CA SER A 68 17.68 -22.68 -9.60
C SER A 68 17.90 -22.45 -8.10
N THR A 69 19.10 -22.05 -7.67
CA THR A 69 19.38 -21.71 -6.27
C THR A 69 19.17 -20.23 -5.96
N ILE A 70 18.77 -19.44 -6.95
CA ILE A 70 18.36 -18.05 -6.79
C ILE A 70 16.84 -18.06 -6.71
N ILE A 71 16.34 -18.54 -5.58
CA ILE A 71 14.95 -18.34 -5.17
C ILE A 71 14.90 -16.93 -4.60
N ILE A 72 14.16 -16.04 -5.25
CA ILE A 72 13.84 -14.74 -4.67
C ILE A 72 12.44 -14.89 -4.15
N GLY A 73 12.25 -14.75 -2.83
CA GLY A 73 10.92 -14.83 -2.23
C GLY A 73 9.95 -13.83 -2.88
N PRO A 74 8.65 -13.97 -2.62
CA PRO A 74 7.67 -13.08 -3.22
C PRO A 74 7.97 -11.62 -2.86
N ALA A 75 7.51 -10.69 -3.67
CA ALA A 75 7.67 -9.26 -3.43
C ALA A 75 6.30 -8.60 -3.28
N ALA A 76 6.08 -7.97 -2.12
CA ALA A 76 4.91 -7.14 -1.88
C ALA A 76 5.04 -5.81 -2.65
N ASP A 77 3.93 -5.37 -3.22
CA ASP A 77 3.73 -4.01 -3.73
C ASP A 77 2.41 -3.52 -3.14
N ALA A 78 2.46 -2.58 -2.19
CA ALA A 78 1.31 -2.01 -1.51
C ALA A 78 0.61 -0.91 -2.31
N GLY A 79 1.14 -0.57 -3.49
CA GLY A 79 0.68 0.51 -4.34
C GLY A 79 1.14 1.90 -3.88
N PRO A 80 0.79 2.94 -4.64
CA PRO A 80 1.21 4.31 -4.34
C PRO A 80 0.48 4.88 -3.11
N ASN A 81 1.11 5.85 -2.46
CA ASN A 81 0.48 6.66 -1.42
C ASN A 81 -0.77 7.38 -1.96
N LEU A 82 -1.81 7.46 -1.14
CA LEU A 82 -3.10 8.05 -1.50
C LEU A 82 -3.37 9.31 -0.69
N THR A 83 -4.09 10.25 -1.28
CA THR A 83 -4.70 11.39 -0.58
C THR A 83 -6.20 11.36 -0.84
N VAL A 84 -7.00 11.34 0.24
CA VAL A 84 -8.46 11.19 0.19
C VAL A 84 -9.13 12.17 1.14
N ASP A 85 -10.40 12.48 0.90
CA ASP A 85 -11.17 13.30 1.82
C ASP A 85 -11.77 12.45 2.95
N SER A 86 -11.91 13.05 4.13
CA SER A 86 -12.59 12.45 5.29
C SER A 86 -13.93 11.78 4.91
N GLY A 87 -14.12 10.53 5.34
CA GLY A 87 -15.33 9.75 5.06
C GLY A 87 -15.37 9.06 3.69
N SER A 88 -14.35 9.24 2.83
CA SER A 88 -14.28 8.56 1.53
C SER A 88 -14.03 7.07 1.68
N LEU A 89 -14.54 6.26 0.74
CA LEU A 89 -14.14 4.87 0.59
C LEU A 89 -12.73 4.81 -0.02
N VAL A 90 -11.82 4.11 0.65
CA VAL A 90 -10.44 3.91 0.21
C VAL A 90 -10.28 2.45 -0.21
N ARG A 91 -9.57 2.22 -1.32
CA ARG A 91 -9.15 0.89 -1.79
C ARG A 91 -7.63 0.83 -1.82
N LEU A 92 -7.04 -0.11 -1.08
CA LEU A 92 -5.62 -0.42 -1.20
C LEU A 92 -5.40 -1.32 -2.42
N ASP A 93 -4.23 -1.30 -3.04
CA ASP A 93 -3.97 -2.04 -4.27
C ASP A 93 -2.66 -2.83 -4.18
N GLY A 94 -2.81 -4.09 -3.76
CA GLY A 94 -1.73 -5.07 -3.68
C GLY A 94 -1.49 -5.83 -4.99
N SER A 95 -2.25 -5.56 -6.04
CA SER A 95 -2.34 -6.42 -7.23
C SER A 95 -1.06 -6.49 -8.08
N SER A 96 -0.13 -5.57 -7.85
CA SER A 96 1.20 -5.58 -8.49
C SER A 96 2.23 -6.42 -7.71
N SER A 97 1.84 -7.00 -6.57
CA SER A 97 2.66 -7.98 -5.86
C SER A 97 2.91 -9.20 -6.73
N ASN A 98 4.11 -9.76 -6.65
CA ASN A 98 4.52 -10.89 -7.49
C ASN A 98 5.09 -12.04 -6.65
N SER A 99 4.88 -13.24 -7.17
CA SER A 99 5.43 -14.47 -6.62
C SER A 99 6.85 -14.71 -7.12
N SER A 100 7.59 -15.51 -6.34
CA SER A 100 8.93 -16.00 -6.61
C SER A 100 9.00 -16.91 -7.84
N SER A 101 7.89 -17.54 -8.18
CA SER A 101 7.79 -18.55 -9.22
C SER A 101 7.45 -17.93 -10.58
N ASN A 102 8.05 -18.48 -11.63
CA ASN A 102 7.80 -18.05 -13.01
C ASN A 102 6.58 -18.78 -13.61
N SER A 103 5.75 -19.40 -12.77
CA SER A 103 4.50 -20.01 -13.21
C SER A 103 3.42 -18.94 -13.38
N SER A 104 2.63 -19.06 -14.43
CA SER A 104 1.49 -18.19 -14.72
C SER A 104 0.28 -18.44 -13.80
N GLU A 105 0.41 -19.33 -12.80
CA GLU A 105 -0.66 -19.75 -11.90
C GLU A 105 -0.36 -19.45 -10.42
N ASP A 106 0.63 -18.61 -10.14
CA ASP A 106 1.08 -18.35 -8.78
C ASP A 106 0.03 -17.63 -7.93
N SER A 107 -0.59 -18.37 -7.01
CA SER A 107 -1.47 -17.81 -6.00
C SER A 107 -0.66 -17.18 -4.86
N LEU A 108 -0.86 -15.90 -4.60
CA LEU A 108 -0.33 -15.22 -3.42
C LEU A 108 -1.37 -15.19 -2.30
N THR A 109 -0.92 -15.42 -1.07
CA THR A 109 -1.66 -15.05 0.13
C THR A 109 -1.27 -13.63 0.53
N TYR A 110 -2.25 -12.75 0.76
CA TYR A 110 -2.04 -11.37 1.17
C TYR A 110 -2.25 -11.18 2.66
N LYS A 111 -1.52 -10.25 3.28
CA LYS A 111 -1.72 -9.85 4.66
C LYS A 111 -1.49 -8.36 4.85
N TRP A 112 -2.59 -7.62 4.93
CA TRP A 112 -2.58 -6.19 5.25
C TRP A 112 -2.62 -5.95 6.75
N THR A 113 -1.66 -5.18 7.27
CA THR A 113 -1.58 -4.78 8.68
C THR A 113 -1.53 -3.26 8.79
N GLN A 114 -2.46 -2.66 9.53
CA GLN A 114 -2.35 -1.24 9.85
C GLN A 114 -1.22 -1.00 10.86
N THR A 115 -0.24 -0.18 10.50
CA THR A 115 0.96 0.09 11.31
C THR A 115 0.91 1.44 12.04
N GLY A 116 0.06 2.36 11.61
CA GLY A 116 -0.01 3.71 12.19
C GLY A 116 -1.33 4.44 11.91
N GLY A 117 -1.51 5.57 12.62
CA GLY A 117 -2.67 6.44 12.47
C GLY A 117 -3.95 5.97 13.18
N PRO A 118 -5.08 6.68 12.96
CA PRO A 118 -6.38 6.30 13.50
C PRO A 118 -6.83 4.92 13.04
N ARG A 119 -7.35 4.09 13.95
CA ARG A 119 -7.78 2.71 13.65
C ARG A 119 -8.92 2.69 12.65
N VAL A 120 -8.78 1.83 11.63
CA VAL A 120 -9.82 1.54 10.64
C VAL A 120 -9.97 0.04 10.45
N THR A 121 -11.11 -0.39 9.94
CA THR A 121 -11.39 -1.80 9.67
C THR A 121 -11.38 -2.02 8.16
N LEU A 122 -10.49 -2.90 7.69
CA LEU A 122 -10.51 -3.39 6.32
C LEU A 122 -11.62 -4.44 6.16
N ASN A 123 -12.31 -4.44 5.02
CA ASN A 123 -13.36 -5.42 4.73
C ASN A 123 -12.82 -6.86 4.62
N ASP A 124 -11.59 -7.03 4.12
CA ASP A 124 -10.90 -8.32 4.02
C ASP A 124 -9.38 -8.11 3.94
N GLN A 125 -8.66 -8.33 5.05
CA GLN A 125 -7.20 -8.15 5.10
C GLN A 125 -6.40 -9.14 4.25
N ALA A 126 -7.02 -10.21 3.75
CA ALA A 126 -6.39 -11.22 2.90
C ALA A 126 -6.68 -11.01 1.41
N SER A 127 -7.44 -9.97 1.05
CA SER A 127 -7.68 -9.59 -0.33
C SER A 127 -6.47 -8.85 -0.92
N PRO A 128 -6.19 -8.98 -2.22
CA PRO A 128 -5.27 -8.07 -2.91
C PRO A 128 -5.76 -6.62 -2.90
N ASN A 129 -7.08 -6.38 -2.79
CA ASN A 129 -7.68 -5.06 -2.93
C ASN A 129 -8.67 -4.74 -1.80
N PRO A 130 -8.23 -4.73 -0.53
CA PRO A 130 -9.12 -4.43 0.57
C PRO A 130 -9.59 -2.98 0.53
N THR A 131 -10.71 -2.73 1.20
CA THR A 131 -11.32 -1.41 1.32
C THR A 131 -11.61 -1.06 2.76
N PHE A 132 -11.60 0.23 3.06
CA PHE A 132 -12.08 0.80 4.32
C PHE A 132 -12.66 2.20 4.10
N THR A 133 -13.43 2.71 5.06
CA THR A 133 -13.91 4.09 5.04
C THR A 133 -12.95 4.98 5.83
N ALA A 134 -12.42 6.04 5.21
CA ALA A 134 -11.54 7.00 5.88
C ALA A 134 -12.24 7.63 7.09
N PRO A 135 -11.55 7.77 8.24
CA PRO A 135 -12.14 8.40 9.42
C PRO A 135 -12.50 9.86 9.11
N ARG A 136 -13.49 10.38 9.82
CA ARG A 136 -13.82 11.81 9.78
C ARG A 136 -12.88 12.55 10.70
N THR A 137 -12.16 13.53 10.17
CA THR A 137 -11.15 14.29 10.93
C THR A 137 -11.41 15.79 10.80
N ALA A 138 -11.09 16.55 11.86
CA ALA A 138 -11.12 18.02 11.84
C ALA A 138 -9.81 18.61 11.28
N GLU A 139 -8.70 17.87 11.42
CA GLU A 139 -7.37 18.22 10.91
C GLU A 139 -6.84 17.11 10.00
N GLN A 140 -5.88 17.43 9.13
CA GLN A 140 -5.28 16.41 8.27
C GLN A 140 -4.70 15.26 9.13
N SER A 141 -4.98 14.02 8.72
CA SER A 141 -4.52 12.82 9.41
C SER A 141 -3.80 11.89 8.45
N GLU A 142 -2.95 11.04 8.99
CA GLU A 142 -2.23 10.01 8.24
C GLU A 142 -2.58 8.62 8.78
N ILE A 143 -2.75 7.65 7.88
CA ILE A 143 -2.91 6.22 8.17
C ILE A 143 -1.85 5.46 7.37
N THR A 144 -1.15 4.52 7.99
CA THR A 144 -0.16 3.69 7.30
C THR A 144 -0.53 2.21 7.39
N PHE A 145 -0.30 1.50 6.28
CA PHE A 145 -0.44 0.05 6.20
C PHE A 145 0.85 -0.59 5.70
N SER A 146 1.10 -1.81 6.17
CA SER A 146 2.14 -2.70 5.65
C SER A 146 1.47 -3.92 5.00
N LEU A 147 1.93 -4.28 3.80
CA LEU A 147 1.56 -5.48 3.07
C LEU A 147 2.71 -6.49 3.14
N LEU A 148 2.35 -7.73 3.49
CA LEU A 148 3.16 -8.92 3.26
C LEU A 148 2.44 -9.84 2.28
N VAL A 149 3.19 -10.50 1.42
CA VAL A 149 2.68 -11.57 0.55
C VAL A 149 3.46 -12.86 0.76
N THR A 150 2.77 -14.00 0.64
CA THR A 150 3.34 -15.33 0.79
C THR A 150 3.03 -16.18 -0.45
N ASP A 151 4.03 -16.88 -0.99
CA ASP A 151 3.87 -17.79 -2.13
C ASP A 151 3.33 -19.17 -1.69
N GLU A 152 3.12 -20.08 -2.65
CA GLU A 152 2.56 -21.41 -2.38
C GLU A 152 3.53 -22.32 -1.61
N GLU A 153 4.83 -22.06 -1.73
CA GLU A 153 5.90 -22.72 -0.98
C GLU A 153 6.02 -22.20 0.46
N GLY A 154 5.31 -21.14 0.81
CA GLY A 154 5.30 -20.54 2.15
C GLY A 154 6.40 -19.51 2.39
N ASN A 155 7.16 -19.10 1.37
CA ASN A 155 8.10 -18.00 1.47
C ASN A 155 7.32 -16.68 1.59
N THR A 156 7.78 -15.78 2.46
CA THR A 156 7.11 -14.49 2.70
C THR A 156 8.01 -13.33 2.29
N SER A 157 7.42 -12.29 1.74
CA SER A 157 8.11 -11.08 1.29
C SER A 157 8.68 -10.26 2.45
N GLU A 158 9.59 -9.35 2.14
CA GLU A 158 9.75 -8.15 2.97
C GLU A 158 8.46 -7.30 2.93
N PRO A 159 8.18 -6.49 3.97
CA PRO A 159 6.99 -5.65 3.97
C PRO A 159 7.12 -4.49 2.97
N ASP A 160 6.02 -4.18 2.30
CA ASP A 160 5.88 -2.92 1.56
C ASP A 160 4.83 -2.02 2.22
N GLU A 161 5.02 -0.70 2.18
CA GLU A 161 4.19 0.25 2.93
C GLU A 161 3.43 1.21 2.01
N VAL A 162 2.19 1.50 2.41
CA VAL A 162 1.37 2.55 1.78
C VAL A 162 0.85 3.52 2.82
N LYS A 163 0.92 4.81 2.49
CA LYS A 163 0.45 5.92 3.31
C LYS A 163 -0.81 6.53 2.72
N ILE A 164 -1.80 6.76 3.58
CA ILE A 164 -3.07 7.39 3.25
C ILE A 164 -3.18 8.70 4.02
N THR A 165 -3.06 9.81 3.29
CA THR A 165 -3.32 11.15 3.83
C THR A 165 -4.81 11.46 3.73
N VAL A 166 -5.45 11.67 4.87
CA VAL A 166 -6.86 12.00 4.98
C VAL A 166 -6.99 13.51 5.19
N ASN A 167 -7.56 14.20 4.21
CA ASN A 167 -7.88 15.61 4.32
C ASN A 167 -9.07 15.81 5.28
N PRO A 168 -9.07 16.90 6.05
CA PRO A 168 -10.18 17.21 6.94
C PRO A 168 -11.47 17.47 6.16
N LEU A 169 -12.61 17.28 6.82
CA LEU A 169 -13.90 17.62 6.25
C LEU A 169 -13.92 19.12 5.91
N ARG A 170 -14.17 19.44 4.63
CA ARG A 170 -14.52 20.81 4.25
C ARG A 170 -15.89 21.13 4.83
N ILE A 171 -15.93 21.82 5.97
CA ILE A 171 -17.17 22.45 6.43
C ILE A 171 -17.38 23.66 5.51
N ASN A 172 -18.31 23.56 4.57
CA ASN A 172 -18.78 24.72 3.83
C ASN A 172 -19.52 25.63 4.81
N THR A 173 -18.81 26.61 5.39
CA THR A 173 -19.42 27.71 6.13
C THR A 173 -19.88 28.84 5.20
N SER A 174 -20.14 28.55 3.92
CA SER A 174 -20.66 29.53 2.95
C SER A 174 -22.18 29.47 2.77
N GLU A 175 -22.91 29.03 3.79
CA GLU A 175 -24.22 29.63 4.05
C GLU A 175 -24.04 30.57 5.23
N ASN A 176 -24.63 31.77 5.13
CA ASN A 176 -24.71 32.77 6.18
C ASN A 176 -25.55 32.25 7.38
N ASP A 177 -25.13 31.17 8.02
CA ASP A 177 -25.68 30.77 9.30
C ASP A 177 -24.93 31.59 10.35
N GLU A 178 -25.55 32.72 10.69
CA GLU A 178 -25.17 33.54 11.82
C GLU A 178 -24.80 32.64 13.00
N SER A 179 -23.78 33.06 13.74
CA SER A 179 -23.54 32.61 15.09
C SER A 179 -24.83 32.72 15.92
N ARG A 180 -25.70 31.71 15.87
CA ARG A 180 -26.86 31.61 16.75
C ARG A 180 -26.33 31.07 18.06
N THR A 181 -25.96 32.01 18.92
CA THR A 181 -25.88 31.69 20.34
C THR A 181 -27.28 31.28 20.80
N LEU A 182 -27.39 30.42 21.81
CA LEU A 182 -28.69 29.97 22.34
C LEU A 182 -29.62 31.14 22.75
N GLY A 183 -29.09 32.35 22.90
CA GLY A 183 -29.84 33.59 23.14
C GLY A 183 -30.53 34.20 21.92
N ASP A 184 -30.07 33.89 20.70
CA ASP A 184 -30.61 34.46 19.45
C ASP A 184 -31.88 33.72 18.97
N GLU A 185 -32.05 32.44 19.35
CA GLU A 185 -33.26 31.67 19.03
C GLU A 185 -34.49 32.14 19.81
N ILE A 186 -34.33 32.57 21.07
CA ILE A 186 -35.46 33.01 21.92
C ILE A 186 -36.01 34.37 21.44
N THR A 187 -35.14 35.26 20.94
CA THR A 187 -35.55 36.61 20.51
C THR A 187 -36.23 36.61 19.14
N GLY A 188 -35.89 35.65 18.26
CA GLY A 188 -36.48 35.51 16.93
C GLY A 188 -37.92 34.99 16.92
N ILE A 189 -38.27 34.13 17.88
CA ILE A 189 -39.62 33.54 17.99
C ILE A 189 -40.67 34.60 18.39
N LEU A 190 -40.30 35.64 19.12
CA LEU A 190 -41.22 36.69 19.60
C LEU A 190 -41.53 37.80 18.59
N ARG A 191 -40.82 37.87 17.45
CA ARG A 191 -40.99 38.96 16.47
C ARG A 191 -41.76 38.59 15.20
N ASN A 192 -41.97 37.30 14.90
CA ASN A 192 -42.74 36.93 13.71
C ASN A 192 -43.44 35.56 13.88
N PRO A 193 -44.67 35.52 14.45
CA PRO A 193 -45.34 34.26 14.82
C PRO A 193 -45.90 33.43 13.64
N LEU A 194 -45.55 33.73 12.39
CA LEU A 194 -46.22 33.15 11.21
C LEU A 194 -45.39 32.22 10.32
N ASN A 195 -44.17 31.84 10.71
CA ASN A 195 -43.36 30.88 9.92
C ASN A 195 -43.12 29.53 10.62
N VAL A 196 -44.10 29.07 11.40
CA VAL A 196 -44.09 27.72 12.00
C VAL A 196 -44.86 26.75 11.11
N THR A 197 -44.37 26.48 9.91
CA THR A 197 -44.81 25.32 9.13
C THR A 197 -43.65 24.85 8.26
N ASN A 198 -42.83 23.94 8.79
CA ASN A 198 -42.17 22.84 8.06
C ASN A 198 -41.05 22.20 8.90
N SER A 199 -41.42 21.67 10.07
CA SER A 199 -40.82 20.43 10.57
C SER A 199 -41.71 19.92 11.69
N ILE A 200 -42.32 18.76 11.49
CA ILE A 200 -43.15 18.07 12.50
C ILE A 200 -42.29 17.71 13.73
N ASP A 201 -40.96 17.78 13.63
CA ASP A 201 -40.01 17.51 14.71
C ASP A 201 -39.85 18.68 15.71
N SER A 202 -40.24 19.90 15.33
CA SER A 202 -40.13 21.09 16.19
C SER A 202 -41.31 21.26 17.15
N ALA A 203 -42.49 20.72 16.80
CA ALA A 203 -43.69 20.83 17.64
C ALA A 203 -43.69 19.84 18.81
N ASP A 204 -43.09 18.66 18.63
CA ASP A 204 -42.98 17.65 19.70
C ASP A 204 -41.90 18.02 20.73
N ARG A 205 -40.80 18.66 20.32
CA ARG A 205 -39.79 19.20 21.25
C ARG A 205 -40.29 20.37 22.12
N LEU A 206 -41.26 21.15 21.63
CA LEU A 206 -41.85 22.26 22.39
C LEU A 206 -42.82 21.78 23.49
N ARG A 207 -43.41 20.59 23.35
CA ARG A 207 -44.30 20.02 24.38
C ARG A 207 -43.54 19.47 25.58
N ASP A 208 -42.38 18.83 25.37
CA ASP A 208 -41.55 18.31 26.47
C ASP A 208 -40.88 19.41 27.29
N ILE A 209 -40.59 20.57 26.69
CA ILE A 209 -39.94 21.69 27.40
C ILE A 209 -40.93 22.50 28.27
N LEU A 210 -42.23 22.45 27.96
CA LEU A 210 -43.27 23.18 28.71
C LEU A 210 -43.91 22.35 29.84
N SER A 211 -43.69 21.04 29.90
CA SER A 211 -44.16 20.19 31.02
C SER A 211 -43.27 20.21 32.25
N ASP A 212 -42.02 20.68 32.12
CA ASP A 212 -41.02 20.64 33.21
C ASP A 212 -40.87 21.99 33.96
N ASN A 213 -41.68 22.99 33.64
CA ASN A 213 -41.65 24.32 34.26
C ASN A 213 -42.98 24.77 34.89
N ASN A 214 -43.80 23.84 35.38
CA ASN A 214 -44.94 24.15 36.25
C ASN A 214 -45.11 23.14 37.38
#